data_AF-A0A5S5CHD1-F1
#
_entry.id   AF-A0A5S5CHD1-F1
#
_cell.length_a   1.000
_cell.length_b   1.000
_cell.length_c   1.000
_cell.angle_alpha   90.00
_cell.angle_beta   90.00
_cell.angle_gamma   90.00
#
_symmetry.space_group_name_H-M   'P 1'
#
loop_
_entity.id
_entity.type
_entity.pdbx_description
1 polymer ?
#
loop_
_entity_poly.entity_id
_entity_poly.type
_entity_poly.pdbx_seq_one_letter_code
_entity_poly.pdbx_strand_id
1 'polypeptide(L)'
;MQNVKGTYDFFGKKQALRKKVQTTLKEVFELYDFDEMDSTIMNELDLLTSKYAGGDEILKEMYQLTDQGSRKLGLRYDLTIPFAKVIALNPGIEFPYKRYEIGKVFRDGPVRRGRLREFFTV
;
A
#
# COMPACT_ATOMS: atom_id res chain seq x y z
N MET A 1 20.93 -4.42 -16.73
CA MET A 1 19.60 -4.44 -16.08
C MET A 1 19.57 -3.30 -15.07
N GLN A 2 18.57 -2.43 -15.10
CA GLN A 2 18.45 -1.27 -14.19
C GLN A 2 17.04 -1.22 -13.63
N ASN A 3 16.89 -0.66 -12.43
CA ASN A 3 15.58 -0.49 -11.79
C ASN A 3 14.74 0.54 -12.53
N VAL A 4 13.42 0.38 -12.46
CA VAL A 4 12.48 1.40 -12.92
C VAL A 4 12.74 2.70 -12.15
N LYS A 5 12.74 3.84 -12.85
CA LYS A 5 12.97 5.14 -12.21
C LYS A 5 11.98 5.34 -11.06
N GLY A 6 12.49 5.64 -9.86
CA GLY A 6 11.66 5.82 -8.66
C GLY A 6 11.39 4.53 -7.87
N THR A 7 12.03 3.41 -8.22
CA THR A 7 12.10 2.17 -7.41
C THR A 7 13.55 1.88 -7.01
N TYR A 8 13.73 1.17 -5.90
CA TYR A 8 15.06 0.97 -5.30
C TYR A 8 15.17 -0.40 -4.63
N ASP A 9 16.30 -1.05 -4.83
CA ASP A 9 16.71 -2.20 -4.03
C ASP A 9 17.39 -1.74 -2.75
N PHE A 10 17.07 -2.40 -1.64
CA PHE A 10 17.68 -2.12 -0.34
C PHE A 10 18.37 -3.37 0.17
N PHE A 11 19.66 -3.25 0.51
CA PHE A 11 20.47 -4.32 1.07
C PHE A 11 21.52 -3.77 2.05
N GLY A 12 22.17 -4.68 2.80
CA GLY A 12 23.21 -4.35 3.77
C GLY A 12 22.74 -3.32 4.82
N LYS A 13 23.62 -2.36 5.13
CA LYS A 13 23.36 -1.33 6.16
C LYS A 13 22.09 -0.51 5.89
N LYS A 14 21.75 -0.24 4.62
CA LYS A 14 20.54 0.51 4.27
C LYS A 14 19.27 -0.27 4.60
N GLN A 15 19.22 -1.56 4.27
CA GLN A 15 18.08 -2.40 4.63
C GLN A 15 17.98 -2.63 6.13
N ALA A 16 19.11 -2.81 6.82
CA ALA A 16 19.14 -2.92 8.28
C ALA A 16 18.53 -1.68 8.96
N LEU A 17 18.88 -0.47 8.48
CA LEU A 17 18.30 0.77 8.99
C LEU A 17 16.79 0.86 8.74
N ARG A 18 16.33 0.52 7.53
CA ARG A 18 14.89 0.49 7.21
C ARG A 18 14.14 -0.48 8.11
N LYS A 19 14.68 -1.69 8.29
CA LYS A 19 14.11 -2.70 9.19
C LYS A 19 14.03 -2.18 10.62
N LYS A 20 15.09 -1.51 11.12
CA LYS A 20 15.08 -0.90 12.45
C LYS A 20 13.93 0.10 12.63
N VAL A 21 13.73 1.00 11.66
CA VAL A 21 12.60 1.97 11.70
C VAL A 21 11.26 1.24 11.72
N GLN A 22 11.07 0.24 10.86
CA GLN A 22 9.82 -0.53 10.81
C GLN A 22 9.58 -1.26 12.14
N THR A 23 10.58 -1.94 12.69
CA THR A 23 10.50 -2.63 13.98
C THR A 23 10.11 -1.69 15.11
N THR A 24 10.73 -0.51 15.21
CA THR A 24 10.36 0.47 16.24
C THR A 24 8.92 0.95 16.10
N LEU A 25 8.41 1.15 14.88
CA LEU A 25 7.00 1.51 14.67
C LEU A 25 6.07 0.38 15.11
N LYS A 26 6.37 -0.88 14.74
CA LYS A 26 5.60 -2.06 15.16
C LYS A 26 5.52 -2.17 16.67
N GLU A 27 6.67 -2.12 17.35
CA GLU A 27 6.74 -2.21 18.82
C GLU A 27 5.88 -1.14 19.50
N VAL A 28 5.83 0.08 18.94
CA VAL A 28 4.96 1.14 19.48
C VAL A 28 3.49 0.84 19.19
N PHE A 29 3.10 0.38 18.01
CA PHE A 29 1.70 0.04 17.74
C PHE A 29 1.20 -1.10 18.62
N GLU A 30 1.99 -2.17 18.73
CA GLU A 30 1.68 -3.34 19.54
C GLU A 30 1.57 -3.00 21.03
N LEU A 31 2.37 -2.04 21.53
CA LEU A 31 2.25 -1.52 22.90
C LEU A 31 0.88 -0.88 23.21
N TYR A 32 0.16 -0.42 22.19
CA TYR A 32 -1.18 0.19 22.31
C TYR A 32 -2.31 -0.73 21.81
N ASP A 33 -2.05 -2.04 21.73
CA ASP A 33 -3.00 -3.08 21.32
C ASP A 33 -3.52 -2.90 19.87
N PHE A 34 -2.64 -2.48 18.95
CA PHE A 34 -2.96 -2.49 17.52
C PHE A 34 -2.46 -3.79 16.89
N ASP A 35 -3.34 -4.49 16.18
CA ASP A 35 -2.99 -5.73 15.47
C ASP A 35 -2.27 -5.46 14.15
N GLU A 36 -1.25 -6.26 13.85
CA GLU A 36 -0.60 -6.22 12.54
C GLU A 36 -1.54 -6.77 11.46
N MET A 37 -1.62 -6.06 10.35
CA MET A 37 -2.37 -6.45 9.17
C MET A 37 -1.52 -6.29 7.92
N ASP A 38 -1.72 -7.16 6.93
CA ASP A 38 -1.22 -6.99 5.57
C ASP A 38 -2.36 -7.19 4.56
N SER A 39 -2.59 -6.19 3.74
CA SER A 39 -3.58 -6.23 2.65
C SER A 39 -2.93 -6.61 1.33
N THR A 40 -3.71 -7.19 0.42
CA THR A 40 -3.19 -7.51 -0.93
C THR A 40 -2.74 -6.24 -1.67
N ILE A 41 -1.57 -6.32 -2.29
CA ILE A 41 -1.02 -5.27 -3.17
C ILE A 41 -1.88 -5.10 -4.41
N MET A 42 -2.34 -6.20 -5.02
CA MET A 42 -3.12 -6.18 -6.25
C MET A 42 -4.61 -6.28 -5.93
N ASN A 43 -5.42 -5.42 -6.55
CA ASN A 43 -6.85 -5.32 -6.35
C ASN A 43 -7.57 -5.11 -7.68
N GLU A 44 -8.88 -5.42 -7.72
CA GLU A 44 -9.74 -5.00 -8.83
C GLU A 44 -9.68 -3.46 -8.96
N LEU A 45 -9.61 -2.98 -10.20
CA LEU A 45 -9.47 -1.55 -10.46
C LEU A 45 -10.66 -0.77 -9.90
N ASP A 46 -11.87 -1.30 -10.04
CA ASP A 46 -13.11 -0.67 -9.55
C ASP A 46 -13.10 -0.46 -8.03
N LEU A 47 -12.47 -1.37 -7.27
CA LEU A 47 -12.28 -1.17 -5.83
C LEU A 47 -11.38 0.04 -5.57
N LEU A 48 -10.24 0.11 -6.25
CA LEU A 48 -9.25 1.15 -6.05
C LEU A 48 -9.75 2.54 -6.47
N THR A 49 -10.73 2.60 -7.37
CA THR A 49 -11.35 3.85 -7.83
C THR A 49 -12.65 4.20 -7.11
N SER A 50 -13.19 3.30 -6.28
CA SER A 50 -14.50 3.45 -5.61
C SER A 50 -14.66 4.75 -4.81
N LYS A 51 -13.58 5.21 -4.15
CA LYS A 51 -13.58 6.48 -3.38
C LYS A 51 -13.58 7.73 -4.27
N TYR A 52 -13.18 7.61 -5.53
CA TYR A 52 -12.83 8.71 -6.42
C TYR A 52 -13.72 8.79 -7.66
N ALA A 53 -14.98 8.34 -7.56
CA ALA A 53 -15.97 8.32 -8.64
C ALA A 53 -16.24 9.68 -9.35
N GLY A 54 -15.56 10.77 -8.96
CA GLY A 54 -15.70 12.12 -9.51
C GLY A 54 -14.42 12.80 -10.01
N GLY A 55 -13.26 12.13 -9.98
CA GLY A 55 -12.01 12.67 -10.52
C GLY A 55 -11.02 13.18 -9.48
N ASP A 56 -9.86 12.55 -9.43
CA ASP A 56 -8.70 13.03 -8.68
C ASP A 56 -7.42 12.67 -9.46
N GLU A 57 -6.39 13.52 -9.36
CA GLU A 57 -5.07 13.30 -10.00
C GLU A 57 -4.47 11.93 -9.64
N ILE A 58 -4.83 11.39 -8.48
CA ILE A 58 -4.42 10.06 -8.01
C ILE A 58 -4.80 8.95 -9.00
N LEU A 59 -5.98 9.03 -9.62
CA LEU A 59 -6.42 8.02 -10.60
C LEU A 59 -5.51 7.98 -11.83
N LYS A 60 -4.95 9.14 -12.23
CA LYS A 60 -4.01 9.26 -13.35
C LYS A 60 -2.62 8.71 -13.00
N GLU A 61 -2.32 8.57 -11.72
CA GLU A 61 -1.05 8.06 -11.20
C GLU A 61 -1.17 6.67 -10.59
N MET A 62 -2.21 5.92 -10.95
CA MET A 62 -2.34 4.51 -10.58
C MET A 62 -1.68 3.60 -11.61
N TYR A 63 -0.98 2.57 -11.11
CA TYR A 63 -0.62 1.45 -11.96
C TYR A 63 -1.85 0.60 -12.25
N GLN A 64 -2.26 0.57 -13.51
CA GLN A 64 -3.35 -0.26 -14.03
C GLN A 64 -2.77 -1.45 -14.80
N LEU A 65 -3.42 -2.59 -14.67
CA LEU A 65 -2.95 -3.87 -15.18
C LEU A 65 -4.14 -4.60 -15.82
N THR A 66 -3.86 -5.43 -16.81
CA THR A 66 -4.81 -6.42 -17.31
C THR A 66 -4.16 -7.79 -17.21
N ASP A 67 -4.82 -8.74 -16.57
CA ASP A 67 -4.30 -10.09 -16.45
C ASP A 67 -4.71 -10.98 -17.63
N GLN A 68 -4.27 -12.25 -17.63
CA GLN A 68 -4.59 -13.20 -18.70
C GLN A 68 -6.11 -13.49 -18.80
N GLY A 69 -6.85 -13.31 -17.71
CA GLY A 69 -8.30 -13.41 -17.67
C GLY A 69 -9.03 -12.14 -18.13
N SER A 70 -8.31 -11.15 -18.64
CA SER A 70 -8.84 -9.84 -19.03
C SER A 70 -9.51 -9.05 -17.90
N ARG A 71 -9.17 -9.31 -16.63
CA ARG A 71 -9.62 -8.51 -15.48
C ARG A 71 -8.88 -7.18 -15.45
N LYS A 72 -9.59 -6.11 -15.07
CA LYS A 72 -8.99 -4.79 -14.85
C LYS A 72 -8.49 -4.72 -13.41
N LEU A 73 -7.18 -4.74 -13.24
CA LEU A 73 -6.53 -4.75 -11.94
C LEU A 73 -5.73 -3.47 -11.73
N GLY A 74 -5.34 -3.22 -10.48
CA GLY A 74 -4.39 -2.17 -10.15
C GLY A 74 -3.54 -2.52 -8.94
N LEU A 75 -2.38 -1.87 -8.84
CA LEU A 75 -1.56 -1.91 -7.63
C LEU A 75 -2.08 -0.86 -6.64
N ARG A 76 -2.11 -1.20 -5.34
CA ARG A 76 -2.52 -0.28 -4.28
C ARG A 76 -1.63 0.96 -4.24
N TYR A 77 -2.24 2.13 -4.15
CA TYR A 77 -1.55 3.44 -4.01
C TYR A 77 -1.67 4.03 -2.59
N ASP A 78 -2.47 3.39 -1.74
CA ASP A 78 -2.65 3.63 -0.31
C ASP A 78 -3.00 2.32 0.44
N LEU A 79 -3.12 2.40 1.76
CA LEU A 79 -3.48 1.28 2.66
C LEU A 79 -4.91 1.41 3.25
N THR A 80 -5.66 2.43 2.85
CA THR A 80 -7.02 2.71 3.35
C THR A 80 -8.08 1.97 2.55
N ILE A 81 -8.00 2.02 1.21
CA ILE A 81 -8.97 1.33 0.35
C ILE A 81 -8.90 -0.19 0.52
N PRO A 82 -7.71 -0.82 0.51
CA PRO A 82 -7.61 -2.26 0.80
C PRO A 82 -8.12 -2.63 2.19
N PHE A 83 -7.95 -1.76 3.19
CA PHE A 83 -8.48 -1.97 4.53
C PHE A 83 -10.00 -1.92 4.58
N ALA A 84 -10.62 -0.93 3.93
CA ALA A 84 -12.07 -0.85 3.83
C ALA A 84 -12.67 -2.13 3.22
N LYS A 85 -12.01 -2.69 2.20
CA LYS A 85 -12.38 -4.00 1.65
C LYS A 85 -12.29 -5.11 2.70
N VAL A 86 -11.20 -5.18 3.47
CA VAL A 86 -11.04 -6.22 4.49
C VAL A 86 -12.15 -6.13 5.54
N ILE A 87 -12.51 -4.93 5.99
CA ILE A 87 -13.66 -4.75 6.90
C ILE A 87 -14.96 -5.21 6.23
N ALA A 88 -15.23 -4.79 5.00
CA ALA A 88 -16.46 -5.13 4.29
C ALA A 88 -16.62 -6.65 4.03
N LEU A 89 -15.52 -7.37 3.81
CA LEU A 89 -15.53 -8.81 3.56
C LEU A 89 -15.54 -9.67 4.84
N ASN A 90 -15.33 -9.08 6.01
CA ASN A 90 -15.24 -9.78 7.29
C ASN A 90 -16.20 -9.17 8.32
N PRO A 91 -17.52 -9.41 8.18
CA PRO A 91 -18.53 -8.83 9.07
C PRO A 91 -18.44 -9.30 10.53
N GLY A 92 -17.65 -10.35 10.80
CA GLY A 92 -17.38 -10.85 12.16
C GLY A 92 -16.30 -10.09 12.92
N ILE A 93 -15.68 -9.06 12.32
CA ILE A 93 -14.71 -8.21 13.02
C ILE A 93 -15.45 -7.39 14.09
N GLU A 94 -15.01 -7.52 15.34
CA GLU A 94 -15.53 -6.73 16.45
C GLU A 94 -14.92 -5.32 16.47
N PHE A 95 -15.71 -4.33 16.87
CA PHE A 95 -15.28 -2.94 16.94
C PHE A 95 -15.14 -2.47 18.40
N PRO A 96 -14.12 -1.65 18.72
CA PRO A 96 -13.14 -1.06 17.78
C PRO A 96 -12.02 -2.03 17.37
N TYR A 97 -11.81 -2.18 16.06
CA TYR A 97 -10.66 -2.92 15.52
C TYR A 97 -9.46 -1.98 15.34
N LYS A 98 -8.49 -2.05 16.25
CA LYS A 98 -7.24 -1.29 16.19
C LYS A 98 -6.21 -2.08 15.40
N ARG A 99 -5.69 -1.49 14.33
CA ARG A 99 -4.74 -2.18 13.44
C ARG A 99 -3.69 -1.24 12.89
N TYR A 100 -2.53 -1.79 12.53
CA TYR A 100 -1.51 -1.09 11.74
C TYR A 100 -1.11 -1.93 10.52
N GLU A 101 -0.53 -1.28 9.51
CA GLU A 101 -0.01 -1.98 8.33
C GLU A 101 1.21 -1.23 7.81
N ILE A 102 2.32 -1.94 7.62
CA ILE A 102 3.56 -1.35 7.08
C ILE A 102 3.83 -1.99 5.72
N GLY A 103 3.38 -1.34 4.65
CA GLY A 103 3.30 -1.95 3.33
C GLY A 103 3.84 -1.07 2.20
N LYS A 104 4.32 -1.71 1.13
CA LYS A 104 4.65 -1.00 -0.11
C LYS A 104 3.39 -0.56 -0.85
N VAL A 105 3.40 0.67 -1.35
CA VAL A 105 2.39 1.24 -2.25
C VAL A 105 3.06 1.75 -3.52
N PHE A 106 2.26 1.87 -4.58
CA PHE A 106 2.74 2.16 -5.93
C PHE A 106 2.01 3.36 -6.53
N ARG A 107 2.75 4.29 -7.15
CA ARG A 107 2.20 5.48 -7.82
C ARG A 107 2.99 5.78 -9.09
N ASP A 108 2.34 5.91 -10.23
CA ASP A 108 2.97 6.20 -11.53
C ASP A 108 3.13 7.71 -11.81
N GLY A 109 3.28 8.52 -10.76
CA GLY A 109 3.54 9.95 -10.90
C GLY A 109 4.99 10.28 -11.29
N PRO A 110 5.28 11.55 -11.65
CA PRO A 110 6.65 12.02 -11.86
C PRO A 110 7.53 11.82 -10.64
N VAL A 111 8.74 11.32 -10.89
CA VAL A 111 9.77 11.07 -9.88
C VAL A 111 10.53 12.36 -9.58
N ARG A 112 10.49 12.78 -8.32
CA ARG A 112 11.20 13.96 -7.77
C ARG A 112 11.58 13.70 -6.33
N ARG A 113 12.36 14.59 -5.70
CA ARG A 113 12.73 14.45 -4.29
C ARG A 113 11.46 14.29 -3.44
N GLY A 114 11.40 13.21 -2.65
CA GLY A 114 10.24 12.87 -1.82
C GLY A 114 9.07 12.21 -2.56
N ARG A 115 9.16 11.98 -3.88
CA ARG A 115 8.12 11.34 -4.69
C ARG A 115 8.70 10.17 -5.48
N LEU A 116 8.40 8.98 -5.00
CA LEU A 116 8.84 7.70 -5.56
C LEU A 116 7.68 6.96 -6.20
N ARG A 117 7.99 5.95 -7.03
CA ARG A 117 6.99 5.11 -7.65
C ARG A 117 6.64 3.87 -6.83
N GLU A 118 7.56 3.45 -5.98
CA GLU A 118 7.38 2.37 -5.01
C GLU A 118 7.99 2.82 -3.68
N PHE A 119 7.19 2.82 -2.61
CA PHE A 119 7.64 3.22 -1.28
C PHE A 119 6.79 2.59 -0.19
N PHE A 120 7.32 2.56 1.04
CA PHE A 120 6.57 2.08 2.20
C PHE A 120 5.64 3.18 2.73
N THR A 121 4.44 2.78 3.10
CA THR A 121 3.47 3.55 3.89
C THR A 121 3.21 2.80 5.19
N VAL A 122 2.82 3.54 6.22
CA VAL A 122 2.41 3.07 7.55
C VAL A 122 1.02 3.62 7.82
#